data_AF-A0A848B1V1-F1
#
_entry.id   AF-A0A848B1V1-F1
#
_cell.length_a   1.000
_cell.length_b   1.000
_cell.length_c   1.000
_cell.angle_alpha   90.00
_cell.angle_beta   90.00
_cell.angle_gamma   90.00
#
_symmetry.space_group_name_H-M   'P 1'
#
loop_
_entity.id
_entity.type
_entity.pdbx_description
1 polymer ?
#
loop_
_entity_poly.entity_id
_entity_poly.type
_entity_poly.pdbx_seq_one_letter_code
_entity_poly.pdbx_strand_id
1 'polypeptide(L)'
;MEAEIVFILRQAILIAVRDAYGPTTLERALRHSELFGAEPEAVLREWRELEKHGYLEPLPGSSGKYLRLTEKGAAQAEYRPGAADPFIHGVKAM
;
A
#
# COMPACT_ATOMS: atom_id res chain seq x y z
N MET A 1 4.76 19.02 -2.50
CA MET A 1 5.49 18.06 -3.33
C MET A 1 5.82 16.78 -2.55
N GLU A 2 6.49 16.86 -1.39
CA GLU A 2 6.79 15.68 -0.55
C GLU A 2 5.53 14.93 -0.07
N ALA A 3 4.50 15.65 0.37
CA ALA A 3 3.22 15.03 0.75
C ALA A 3 2.51 14.30 -0.41
N GLU A 4 2.65 14.79 -1.64
CA GLU A 4 1.99 14.22 -2.81
C GLU A 4 2.63 12.88 -3.22
N ILE A 5 3.96 12.80 -3.12
CA ILE A 5 4.72 11.56 -3.37
C ILE A 5 4.31 10.46 -2.39
N VAL A 6 4.08 10.80 -1.12
CA VAL A 6 3.65 9.84 -0.09
C VAL A 6 2.30 9.19 -0.44
N PHE A 7 1.33 9.98 -0.91
CA PHE A 7 0.02 9.45 -1.33
C PHE A 7 0.14 8.53 -2.56
N ILE A 8 0.97 8.91 -3.53
CA ILE A 8 1.26 8.07 -4.71
C ILE A 8 1.88 6.74 -4.28
N LEU A 9 2.87 6.76 -3.38
CA LEU A 9 3.53 5.56 -2.89
C LEU A 9 2.56 4.64 -2.15
N ARG A 10 1.71 5.17 -1.28
CA ARG A 10 0.70 4.37 -0.58
C ARG A 10 -0.24 3.67 -1.55
N GLN A 11 -0.75 4.42 -2.54
CA GLN A 11 -1.62 3.85 -3.56
C GLN A 11 -0.90 2.77 -4.39
N ALA A 12 0.34 3.03 -4.82
CA ALA A 12 1.16 2.08 -5.57
C ALA A 12 1.43 0.79 -4.78
N ILE A 13 1.68 0.89 -3.47
CA ILE A 13 1.82 -0.28 -2.59
C ILE A 13 0.52 -1.08 -2.54
N LEU A 14 -0.63 -0.44 -2.33
CA LEU A 14 -1.91 -1.15 -2.27
C LEU A 14 -2.23 -1.88 -3.59
N ILE A 15 -1.94 -1.25 -4.73
CA ILE A 15 -2.09 -1.88 -6.05
C ILE A 15 -1.14 -3.07 -6.18
N ALA A 16 0.14 -2.91 -5.85
CA ALA A 16 1.13 -3.98 -5.93
C ALA A 16 0.79 -5.20 -5.06
N VAL A 17 0.21 -4.97 -3.87
CA VAL A 17 -0.24 -6.06 -2.98
C VAL A 17 -1.52 -6.72 -3.52
N ARG A 18 -2.48 -5.95 -4.05
CA ARG A 18 -3.68 -6.47 -4.71
C ARG A 18 -3.32 -7.41 -5.86
N ASP A 19 -2.43 -6.95 -6.73
CA ASP A 19 -2.05 -7.63 -7.97
C ASP A 19 -1.14 -8.84 -7.73
N ALA A 20 -0.69 -9.07 -6.49
CA ALA A 20 0.01 -10.28 -6.10
C ALA A 20 -0.92 -11.52 -5.97
N TYR A 21 -2.25 -11.32 -5.97
CA TYR A 21 -3.27 -12.38 -5.82
C TYR A 21 -3.05 -13.28 -4.60
N GLY A 22 -2.63 -12.69 -3.47
CA GLY A 22 -2.39 -13.37 -2.21
C GLY A 22 -1.38 -12.63 -1.33
N PRO A 23 -1.02 -13.22 -0.17
CA PRO A 23 0.01 -12.65 0.69
C PRO A 23 1.34 -12.50 -0.04
N THR A 24 1.99 -11.35 0.13
CA THR A 24 3.25 -11.01 -0.55
C THR A 24 4.27 -10.45 0.43
N THR A 25 5.54 -10.39 0.02
CA THR A 25 6.60 -9.73 0.78
C THR A 25 6.92 -8.36 0.17
N LEU A 26 7.58 -7.50 0.94
CA LEU A 26 8.05 -6.21 0.43
C LEU A 26 8.97 -6.39 -0.79
N GLU A 27 9.89 -7.36 -0.75
CA GLU A 27 10.83 -7.60 -1.86
C GLU A 27 10.13 -8.02 -3.15
N ARG A 28 8.99 -8.71 -3.04
CA ARG A 28 8.18 -9.07 -4.20
C ARG A 28 7.35 -7.87 -4.67
N ALA A 29 6.77 -7.09 -3.76
CA ALA A 29 6.00 -5.89 -4.08
C ALA A 29 6.86 -4.85 -4.82
N LEU A 30 8.12 -4.65 -4.41
CA LEU A 30 9.08 -3.74 -5.06
C LEU A 30 9.35 -4.06 -6.55
N ARG A 31 9.00 -5.26 -7.02
CA ARG A 31 9.14 -5.64 -8.44
C ARG A 31 7.92 -5.28 -9.28
N HIS A 32 6.86 -4.75 -8.65
CA HIS A 32 5.64 -4.33 -9.33
C HIS A 32 5.89 -3.07 -10.16
N SER A 33 5.25 -2.95 -11.32
CA SER A 33 5.44 -1.82 -12.23
C SER A 33 5.08 -0.47 -11.62
N GLU A 34 4.06 -0.45 -10.74
CA GLU A 34 3.66 0.76 -9.99
C GLU A 34 4.73 1.29 -9.03
N LEU A 35 5.69 0.44 -8.64
CA LEU A 35 6.80 0.80 -7.75
C LEU A 35 8.12 0.93 -8.51
N PHE A 36 8.09 0.91 -9.84
CA PHE A 36 9.29 1.04 -10.65
C PHE A 36 9.92 2.42 -10.46
N GLY A 37 11.21 2.45 -10.06
CA GLY A 37 11.95 3.68 -9.79
C GLY A 37 11.67 4.32 -8.43
N ALA A 38 10.80 3.73 -7.59
CA ALA A 38 10.61 4.18 -6.22
C ALA A 38 11.83 3.85 -5.34
N GLU A 39 12.18 4.76 -4.42
CA GLU A 39 13.24 4.50 -3.44
C GLU A 39 12.80 3.37 -2.47
N PRO A 40 13.55 2.26 -2.35
CA PRO A 40 13.15 1.14 -1.49
C PRO A 40 12.88 1.53 -0.03
N GLU A 41 13.65 2.46 0.52
CA GLU A 41 13.50 2.94 1.89
C GLU A 41 12.21 3.75 2.06
N ALA A 42 11.81 4.57 1.07
CA ALA A 42 10.52 5.24 1.06
C ALA A 42 9.35 4.24 1.00
N VAL A 43 9.46 3.23 0.13
CA VAL A 43 8.45 2.16 0.06
C VAL A 43 8.36 1.41 1.39
N LEU A 44 9.49 1.09 2.02
CA LEU A 44 9.52 0.44 3.33
C LEU A 44 8.86 1.30 4.42
N ARG A 45 9.11 2.61 4.44
CA ARG A 45 8.48 3.53 5.39
C ARG A 45 6.96 3.51 5.24
N GLU A 46 6.47 3.69 4.02
CA GLU A 46 5.02 3.72 3.77
C GLU A 46 4.36 2.35 3.93
N TRP A 47 5.06 1.27 3.62
CA TRP A 47 4.60 -0.10 3.89
C TRP A 47 4.29 -0.30 5.38
N ARG A 48 5.19 0.15 6.25
CA ARG A 48 5.01 0.06 7.71
C ARG A 48 3.88 0.95 8.22
N GLU A 49 3.72 2.15 7.66
CA GLU A 49 2.58 3.00 8.02
C GLU A 49 1.26 2.37 7.55
N LEU A 50 1.21 1.75 6.36
CA LEU A 50 0.02 1.04 5.89
C LEU A 50 -0.35 -0.16 6.78
N GLU A 51 0.64 -0.93 7.26
CA GLU A 51 0.42 -2.00 8.24
C GLU A 51 -0.12 -1.44 9.56
N LYS A 52 0.55 -0.43 10.12
CA LYS A 52 0.16 0.22 11.39
C LYS A 52 -1.25 0.83 11.34
N HIS A 53 -1.66 1.36 10.19
CA HIS A 53 -2.99 1.95 10.00
C HIS A 53 -4.05 0.93 9.53
N GLY A 54 -3.70 -0.35 9.46
CA GLY A 54 -4.63 -1.46 9.20
C GLY A 54 -5.07 -1.60 7.75
N TYR A 55 -4.28 -1.12 6.78
CA TYR A 55 -4.50 -1.38 5.36
C TYR A 55 -3.83 -2.68 4.91
N LEU A 56 -2.73 -3.03 5.56
CA LEU A 56 -2.05 -4.31 5.42
C LEU A 56 -2.14 -5.08 6.73
N GLU A 57 -2.20 -6.40 6.63
CA GLU A 57 -2.12 -7.28 7.79
C GLU A 57 -1.16 -8.45 7.53
N PRO A 58 -0.43 -8.91 8.55
CA PRO A 58 0.44 -10.08 8.44
C PRO A 58 -0.40 -11.35 8.27
N LEU A 59 0.09 -12.29 7.46
CA LEU A 59 -0.49 -13.62 7.38
C LEU A 59 -0.20 -14.40 8.68
N PRO A 60 -1.21 -14.99 9.34
CA PRO A 60 -0.99 -15.80 10.52
C PRO A 60 0.04 -16.92 10.29
N GLY A 61 0.98 -17.08 11.21
CA GLY A 61 2.05 -18.08 11.11
C GLY A 61 3.23 -17.69 10.22
N SER A 62 3.23 -16.49 9.63
CA SER A 62 4.31 -16.04 8.74
C SER A 62 5.39 -15.19 9.41
N SER A 63 5.34 -15.02 10.74
CA SER A 63 6.21 -14.10 11.49
C SER A 63 6.29 -12.68 10.91
N GLY A 64 5.18 -12.18 10.36
CA GLY A 64 5.11 -10.85 9.73
C GLY A 64 5.79 -10.74 8.36
N LYS A 65 6.38 -11.82 7.83
CA LYS A 65 7.08 -11.80 6.54
C LYS A 65 6.16 -11.56 5.35
N TYR A 66 4.95 -12.13 5.39
CA TYR A 66 3.97 -12.01 4.32
C TYR A 66 2.83 -11.14 4.80
N LEU A 67 2.50 -10.10 4.02
CA LEU A 67 1.36 -9.25 4.28
C LEU A 67 0.35 -9.38 3.14
N ARG A 68 -0.92 -9.14 3.47
CA ARG A 68 -2.02 -9.03 2.50
C ARG A 68 -2.83 -7.76 2.78
N LEU A 69 -3.66 -7.37 1.83
CA LEU A 69 -4.65 -6.31 2.06
C LEU A 69 -5.67 -6.76 3.11
N THR A 70 -6.02 -5.85 4.01
CA THR A 70 -7.29 -5.93 4.75
C THR A 70 -8.44 -5.51 3.85
N GLU A 71 -9.69 -5.68 4.29
CA GLU A 71 -10.85 -5.13 3.58
C GLU A 71 -10.74 -3.61 3.38
N LYS A 72 -10.22 -2.90 4.41
CA LYS A 72 -9.93 -1.46 4.35
C LYS A 72 -8.87 -1.14 3.29
N GLY A 73 -7.78 -1.90 3.22
CA GLY A 73 -6.75 -1.77 2.19
C GLY A 73 -7.29 -2.01 0.79
N ALA A 74 -8.07 -3.08 0.61
CA ALA A 74 -8.68 -3.44 -0.67
C ALA A 74 -9.64 -2.37 -1.19
N ALA A 75 -10.42 -1.74 -0.30
CA ALA A 75 -11.32 -0.65 -0.67
C ALA A 75 -10.60 0.59 -1.22
N GLN A 76 -9.31 0.77 -0.92
CA GLN A 76 -8.52 1.95 -1.30
C GLN A 76 -7.48 1.68 -2.40
N ALA A 77 -7.35 0.43 -2.87
CA ALA A 77 -6.50 0.10 -4.01
C ALA A 77 -7.00 0.76 -5.32
N GLU A 78 -8.29 1.11 -5.37
CA GLU A 78 -8.90 1.87 -6.46
C GLU A 78 -9.58 3.12 -5.90
N TYR A 79 -9.36 4.25 -6.56
CA TYR A 79 -10.02 5.49 -6.18
C TYR A 79 -11.52 5.41 -6.47
N ARG A 80 -12.34 5.71 -5.46
CA ARG A 80 -13.78 5.83 -5.58
C ARG A 80 -14.24 7.18 -4.99
N PRO A 81 -14.85 8.06 -5.81
CA PRO A 81 -15.40 9.32 -5.31
C PRO A 81 -16.34 9.10 -4.12
N GLY A 82 -16.17 9.87 -3.04
CA GLY A 82 -16.99 9.79 -1.83
C GLY A 82 -16.65 8.63 -0.87
N ALA A 83 -15.71 7.75 -1.23
CA ALA A 83 -15.23 6.66 -0.36
C ALA A 83 -13.69 6.62 -0.25
N ALA A 84 -13.01 7.60 -0.85
CA ALA A 84 -11.56 7.73 -0.82
C ALA A 84 -11.08 8.16 0.57
N ASP A 85 -10.10 7.44 1.11
CA ASP A 85 -9.45 7.80 2.38
C ASP A 85 -8.38 8.87 2.13
N PRO A 86 -8.42 10.03 2.83
CA PRO A 86 -7.41 11.08 2.69
C PRO A 86 -5.99 10.62 3.02
N PHE A 87 -5.82 9.60 3.85
CA PHE A 87 -4.51 9.02 4.14
C PHE A 87 -3.88 8.34 2.92
N ILE A 88 -4.70 7.80 2.02
CA ILE A 88 -4.26 7.11 0.80
C ILE A 88 -4.23 8.07 -0.38
N HIS A 89 -5.30 8.84 -0.60
CA HIS A 89 -5.49 9.63 -1.82
C HIS A 89 -5.18 11.12 -1.67
N GLY A 90 -4.85 11.59 -0.46
CA GLY A 90 -4.53 12.98 -0.19
C GLY A 90 -5.66 13.93 -0.57
N VAL A 91 -5.31 15.04 -1.24
CA VAL A 91 -6.26 16.08 -1.67
C VAL A 91 -7.35 15.53 -2.61
N LYS A 92 -7.12 14.42 -3.32
CA LYS A 92 -8.14 13.79 -4.19
C LYS A 92 -9.33 13.24 -3.41
N ALA A 93 -9.21 13.06 -2.09
CA ALA A 93 -10.27 12.57 -1.22
C ALA A 93 -11.12 13.69 -0.59
N MET A 94 -10.78 14.96 -0.82
CA MET A 94 -11.47 16.13 -0.26
C MET A 94 -12.51 16.72 -1.21
#